data_AF-A0A1J5KUS4-F1
#
_entry.id   AF-A0A1J5KUS4-F1
#
_cell.length_a   1.000
_cell.length_b   1.000
_cell.length_c   1.000
_cell.angle_alpha   90.00
_cell.angle_beta   90.00
_cell.angle_gamma   90.00
#
_symmetry.space_group_name_H-M   'P 1'
#
loop_
_entity.id
_entity.type
_entity.pdbx_description
1 polymer ?
#
loop_
_entity_poly.entity_id
_entity_poly.type
_entity_poly.pdbx_seq_one_letter_code
_entity_poly.pdbx_strand_id
1 'polypeptide(L)'
;MEKVDGKTLTLESNGVLIHSVTGDLFLSDNEKEIQADLFLKVSDIKFKYGNYHYTVEVEEAGVKYKGIVFNYFHGTDPVQPDLGIDNHDTPIKFDFDNSSIGWKESDKVRVMILNEDNHQDFADMKLYFEEYLREFKYRKDVTTQEFNAFNTKWNNHPNNNGRRINSRSRVNKLIEEFKSSNKSLDVYDIIKIAKALPRFTKDGGVLTLKFRR
;
A
#
# COMPACT_ATOMS: atom_id res chain seq x y z
N MET A 1 3.38 -30.10 21.71
CA MET A 1 4.51 -29.42 21.04
C MET A 1 4.86 -30.25 19.83
N GLU A 2 4.40 -29.84 18.65
CA GLU A 2 4.78 -30.48 17.39
C GLU A 2 5.40 -29.41 16.49
N LYS A 3 6.61 -29.70 16.01
CA LYS A 3 7.32 -28.93 14.99
C LYS A 3 6.97 -29.52 13.63
N VAL A 4 6.38 -28.72 12.76
CA VAL A 4 6.35 -28.98 11.32
C VAL A 4 6.74 -27.66 10.62
N ASP A 5 7.89 -27.69 9.95
CA ASP A 5 8.40 -26.73 8.96
C ASP A 5 8.31 -25.22 9.28
N GLY A 6 9.27 -24.75 10.06
CA GLY A 6 10.33 -23.92 9.47
C GLY A 6 10.04 -22.45 9.12
N LYS A 7 8.87 -21.88 9.34
CA LYS A 7 8.69 -20.43 9.46
C LYS A 7 7.66 -20.10 10.54
N THR A 8 8.16 -19.75 11.72
CA THR A 8 7.37 -19.02 12.71
C THR A 8 6.91 -17.72 12.04
N LEU A 9 5.60 -17.61 11.76
CA LEU A 9 4.96 -16.33 11.50
C LEU A 9 5.14 -15.52 12.78
N THR A 10 6.20 -14.74 12.86
CA THR A 10 6.35 -13.72 13.89
C THR A 10 5.16 -12.80 13.74
N LEU A 11 4.19 -12.94 14.65
CA LEU A 11 3.31 -11.85 15.07
C LEU A 11 4.18 -10.60 15.09
N GLU A 12 3.94 -9.66 14.18
CA GLU A 12 4.71 -8.43 14.12
C GLU A 12 4.65 -7.82 15.51
N SER A 13 5.79 -7.88 16.21
CA SER A 13 6.08 -7.15 17.43
C SER A 13 5.72 -5.68 17.19
N ASN A 14 5.46 -4.91 18.25
CA ASN A 14 5.22 -3.46 18.29
C ASN A 14 6.35 -2.60 17.66
N GLY A 15 6.82 -2.95 16.47
CA GLY A 15 7.91 -2.35 15.74
C GLY A 15 7.38 -1.31 14.75
N VAL A 16 8.32 -0.49 14.29
CA VAL A 16 8.09 0.46 13.22
C VAL A 16 7.67 -0.31 11.97
N LEU A 17 6.63 0.19 11.29
CA LEU A 17 6.13 -0.33 10.03
C LEU A 17 7.26 -0.33 9.02
N ILE A 18 7.53 -1.50 8.44
CA ILE A 18 8.59 -1.64 7.45
C ILE A 18 8.11 -0.98 6.15
N HIS A 19 8.89 -0.02 5.64
CA HIS A 19 8.60 0.59 4.35
C HIS A 19 8.67 -0.46 3.24
N SER A 20 7.64 -0.51 2.41
CA SER A 20 7.56 -1.49 1.32
C SER A 20 8.21 -1.00 0.03
N VAL A 21 8.73 0.22 -0.01
CA VAL A 21 9.34 0.80 -1.22
C VAL A 21 10.77 1.20 -0.97
N THR A 22 11.62 0.94 -1.96
CA THR A 22 12.94 1.55 -2.12
C THR A 22 13.01 2.27 -3.46
N GLY A 23 14.03 3.11 -3.67
CA GLY A 23 14.19 3.89 -4.89
C GLY A 23 14.01 5.39 -4.65
N ASP A 24 13.77 6.13 -5.74
CA ASP A 24 13.86 7.58 -5.77
C ASP A 24 12.74 8.24 -6.60
N LEU A 25 12.47 9.49 -6.27
CA LEU A 25 11.63 10.40 -7.07
C LEU A 25 12.52 11.48 -7.66
N PHE A 26 12.43 11.66 -8.97
CA PHE A 26 13.25 12.61 -9.71
C PHE A 26 12.41 13.71 -10.31
N LEU A 27 12.79 14.97 -10.05
CA LEU A 27 12.28 16.14 -10.75
C LEU A 27 13.11 16.36 -12.02
N SER A 28 12.43 16.57 -13.15
CA SER A 28 13.07 16.96 -14.40
C SER A 28 13.76 18.32 -14.28
N ASP A 29 14.77 18.57 -15.12
CA ASP A 29 15.52 19.84 -15.13
C ASP A 29 14.64 21.07 -15.37
N ASN A 30 13.55 20.90 -16.10
CA ASN A 30 12.57 21.96 -16.37
C ASN A 30 11.47 22.06 -15.31
N GLU A 31 11.52 21.23 -14.26
CA GLU A 31 10.57 21.09 -13.17
C GLU A 31 9.12 20.75 -13.58
N LYS A 32 8.89 20.30 -14.82
CA LYS A 32 7.55 20.00 -15.35
C LYS A 32 7.12 18.56 -15.18
N GLU A 33 8.03 17.66 -14.84
CA GLU A 33 7.75 16.23 -14.74
C GLU A 33 8.43 15.67 -13.49
N ILE A 34 7.72 14.78 -12.80
CA ILE A 34 8.31 13.93 -11.77
C ILE A 34 8.30 12.49 -12.26
N GLN A 35 9.46 11.85 -12.14
CA GLN A 35 9.67 10.45 -12.49
C GLN A 35 9.83 9.63 -11.21
N ALA A 36 9.07 8.56 -11.09
CA ALA A 36 9.21 7.58 -10.03
C ALA A 36 10.00 6.38 -10.55
N ASP A 37 11.15 6.10 -9.93
CA ASP A 37 11.90 4.84 -10.14
C ASP A 37 11.98 4.10 -8.81
N LEU A 38 10.97 3.26 -8.57
CA LEU A 38 10.71 2.64 -7.29
C LEU A 38 10.74 1.11 -7.43
N PHE A 39 11.09 0.43 -6.34
CA PHE A 39 10.94 -1.02 -6.18
C PHE A 39 10.02 -1.30 -5.00
N LEU A 40 8.88 -1.93 -5.30
CA LEU A 40 7.91 -2.38 -4.31
C LEU A 40 8.25 -3.80 -3.87
N LYS A 41 8.39 -4.01 -2.56
CA LYS A 41 8.47 -5.33 -1.96
C LYS A 41 7.10 -6.00 -1.97
N VAL A 42 7.04 -7.23 -2.46
CA VAL A 42 5.80 -8.03 -2.62
C VAL A 42 6.03 -9.49 -2.23
N SER A 43 4.94 -10.22 -1.98
CA SER A 43 5.01 -11.63 -1.59
C SER A 43 5.18 -12.64 -2.72
N ASP A 44 4.95 -12.25 -3.97
CA ASP A 44 5.08 -13.12 -5.15
C ASP A 44 5.60 -12.31 -6.36
N ILE A 45 6.44 -12.92 -7.20
CA ILE A 45 7.00 -12.29 -8.40
C ILE A 45 5.95 -11.91 -9.46
N LYS A 46 4.74 -12.47 -9.37
CA LYS A 46 3.61 -12.19 -10.28
C LYS A 46 2.88 -10.89 -9.93
N PHE A 47 3.18 -10.26 -8.80
CA PHE A 47 2.71 -8.90 -8.54
C PHE A 47 3.36 -7.92 -9.51
N LYS A 48 2.54 -7.04 -10.08
CA LYS A 48 2.98 -6.04 -11.06
C LYS A 48 2.37 -4.67 -10.76
N TYR A 49 3.04 -3.63 -11.24
CA TYR A 49 2.49 -2.29 -11.25
C TYR A 49 1.16 -2.29 -12.02
N GLY A 50 0.14 -1.66 -11.43
CA GLY A 50 -1.19 -1.63 -12.02
C GLY A 50 -1.38 -0.59 -13.12
N ASN A 51 -0.38 0.26 -13.37
CA ASN A 51 -0.43 1.39 -14.31
C ASN A 51 -1.38 2.52 -13.91
N TYR A 52 -1.79 2.60 -12.64
CA TYR A 52 -2.55 3.73 -12.11
C TYR A 52 -1.81 4.35 -10.94
N HIS A 53 -1.76 5.67 -10.96
CA HIS A 53 -1.19 6.49 -9.91
C HIS A 53 -1.88 7.84 -9.89
N TYR A 54 -1.81 8.51 -8.76
CA TYR A 54 -2.24 9.91 -8.62
C TYR A 54 -1.52 10.55 -7.44
N THR A 55 -1.53 11.88 -7.40
CA THR A 55 -1.07 12.65 -6.26
C THR A 55 -2.21 13.02 -5.34
N VAL A 56 -1.91 13.14 -4.06
CA VAL A 56 -2.79 13.69 -3.03
C VAL A 56 -2.04 14.77 -2.27
N GLU A 57 -2.74 15.84 -1.91
CA GLU A 57 -2.18 16.92 -1.11
C GLU A 57 -3.19 17.31 -0.03
N VAL A 58 -2.71 17.46 1.21
CA VAL A 58 -3.53 17.93 2.33
C VAL A 58 -2.83 19.09 3.01
N GLU A 59 -3.59 20.11 3.38
CA GLU A 59 -3.07 21.27 4.10
C GLU A 59 -3.57 21.25 5.54
N GLU A 60 -2.65 21.30 6.50
CA GLU A 60 -2.97 21.49 7.92
C GLU A 60 -2.07 22.55 8.53
N ALA A 61 -2.69 23.51 9.24
CA ALA A 61 -2.00 24.61 9.90
C ALA A 61 -1.01 25.35 8.96
N GLY A 62 -1.39 25.54 7.69
CA GLY A 62 -0.56 26.21 6.67
C GLY A 62 0.60 25.37 6.12
N VAL A 63 0.69 24.09 6.48
CA VAL A 63 1.69 23.15 5.95
C VAL A 63 1.03 22.20 4.96
N LYS A 64 1.53 22.20 3.72
CA LYS A 64 1.07 21.31 2.64
C LYS A 64 1.85 19.98 2.69
N TYR A 65 1.15 18.89 2.97
CA TYR A 65 1.67 17.53 2.89
C TYR A 65 1.38 16.94 1.51
N LYS A 66 2.33 16.17 0.99
CA LYS A 66 2.36 15.66 -0.39
C LYS A 66 2.43 14.15 -0.36
N GLY A 67 1.59 13.52 -1.17
CA GLY A 67 1.51 12.08 -1.29
C GLY A 67 1.46 11.63 -2.74
N ILE A 68 2.11 10.52 -3.03
CA ILE A 68 1.93 9.76 -4.27
C ILE A 68 1.23 8.46 -3.90
N VAL A 69 0.21 8.12 -4.67
CA VAL A 69 -0.55 6.88 -4.54
C VAL A 69 -0.40 6.10 -5.83
N PHE A 70 -0.14 4.80 -5.75
CA PHE A 70 -0.18 3.93 -6.93
C PHE A 70 -0.78 2.56 -6.60
N ASN A 71 -1.32 1.89 -7.63
CA ASN A 71 -1.85 0.54 -7.50
C ASN A 71 -0.86 -0.53 -7.95
N TYR A 72 -1.01 -1.71 -7.39
CA TYR A 72 -0.37 -2.95 -7.85
C TYR A 72 -1.38 -4.08 -7.71
N PHE A 73 -1.17 -5.18 -8.42
CA PHE A 73 -2.02 -6.36 -8.30
C PHE A 73 -1.30 -7.63 -8.72
N HIS A 74 -1.84 -8.77 -8.30
CA HIS A 74 -1.31 -10.08 -8.69
C HIS A 74 -1.79 -10.45 -10.09
N GLY A 75 -0.86 -10.67 -11.04
CA GLY A 75 -1.18 -10.85 -12.45
C GLY A 75 -1.82 -12.17 -12.87
N THR A 76 -2.38 -12.96 -11.96
CA THR A 76 -3.10 -14.22 -12.27
C THR A 76 -4.61 -14.04 -12.14
N ASP A 77 -5.38 -14.90 -12.80
CA ASP A 77 -6.77 -15.17 -12.45
C ASP A 77 -6.82 -16.55 -11.79
N PRO A 78 -7.24 -16.66 -10.52
CA PRO A 78 -7.67 -15.59 -9.62
C PRO A 78 -6.59 -14.58 -9.22
N VAL A 79 -7.00 -13.36 -8.89
CA VAL A 79 -6.13 -12.41 -8.18
C VAL A 79 -5.85 -12.98 -6.79
N GLN A 80 -4.57 -13.10 -6.45
CA GLN A 80 -4.13 -13.55 -5.13
C GLN A 80 -3.85 -12.33 -4.24
N PRO A 81 -4.21 -12.39 -2.94
CA PRO A 81 -3.93 -11.31 -2.01
C PRO A 81 -2.43 -11.25 -1.72
N ASP A 82 -1.92 -10.04 -1.47
CA ASP A 82 -0.55 -9.91 -0.98
C ASP A 82 -0.51 -10.36 0.49
N LEU A 83 0.27 -11.40 0.77
CA LEU A 83 0.41 -11.97 2.11
C LEU A 83 1.42 -11.22 2.98
N GLY A 84 2.08 -10.19 2.44
CA GLY A 84 3.07 -9.36 3.12
C GLY A 84 4.37 -10.10 3.48
N ILE A 85 4.61 -11.27 2.87
CA ILE A 85 5.88 -11.99 2.97
C ILE A 85 6.81 -11.43 1.88
N ASP A 86 7.24 -10.20 2.11
CA ASP A 86 7.85 -9.25 1.18
C ASP A 86 9.26 -9.63 0.68
N ASN A 87 9.36 -10.74 -0.08
CA ASN A 87 10.62 -11.34 -0.52
C ASN A 87 11.02 -11.00 -1.96
N HIS A 88 10.12 -10.39 -2.74
CA HIS A 88 10.34 -10.09 -4.15
C HIS A 88 10.27 -8.58 -4.39
N ASP A 89 11.01 -8.10 -5.39
CA ASP A 89 10.98 -6.71 -5.84
C ASP A 89 10.21 -6.60 -7.16
N THR A 90 9.17 -5.77 -7.16
CA THR A 90 8.42 -5.40 -8.37
C THR A 90 8.80 -3.96 -8.75
N PRO A 91 9.32 -3.73 -9.98
CA PRO A 91 9.64 -2.38 -10.43
C PRO A 91 8.35 -1.58 -10.64
N ILE A 92 8.33 -0.36 -10.14
CA ILE A 92 7.26 0.61 -10.28
C ILE A 92 7.88 1.84 -10.93
N LYS A 93 7.54 2.05 -12.21
CA LYS A 93 8.03 3.18 -13.00
C LYS A 93 6.86 3.93 -13.61
N PHE A 94 6.78 5.21 -13.33
CA PHE A 94 5.78 6.11 -13.91
C PHE A 94 6.22 7.54 -13.80
N ASP A 95 5.67 8.38 -14.66
CA ASP A 95 5.90 9.81 -14.70
C ASP A 95 4.57 10.55 -14.51
N PHE A 96 4.60 11.73 -13.90
CA PHE A 96 3.42 12.59 -13.77
C PHE A 96 3.75 14.07 -13.92
N ASP A 97 2.76 14.82 -14.43
CA ASP A 97 2.88 16.26 -14.66
C ASP A 97 3.05 17.01 -13.35
N ASN A 98 4.12 17.80 -13.27
CA ASN A 98 4.39 18.71 -12.18
C ASN A 98 4.09 20.17 -12.54
N SER A 99 3.70 20.47 -13.78
CA SER A 99 3.36 21.84 -14.21
C SER A 99 2.20 22.43 -13.39
N SER A 100 1.22 21.60 -13.06
CA SER A 100 0.05 22.00 -12.26
C SER A 100 0.25 21.82 -10.75
N ILE A 101 1.11 20.87 -10.35
CA ILE A 101 1.33 20.48 -8.96
C ILE A 101 2.37 21.39 -8.28
N GLY A 102 3.43 21.75 -9.02
CA GLY A 102 4.43 22.72 -8.60
C GLY A 102 5.33 22.26 -7.45
N TRP A 103 5.55 20.95 -7.27
CA TRP A 103 6.53 20.44 -6.31
C TRP A 103 7.95 20.82 -6.73
N LYS A 104 8.82 20.95 -5.73
CA LYS A 104 10.18 21.47 -5.83
C LYS A 104 11.17 20.45 -5.30
N GLU A 105 12.44 20.59 -5.69
CA GLU A 105 13.52 19.81 -5.10
C GLU A 105 13.47 19.92 -3.56
N SER A 106 13.84 18.83 -2.89
CA SER A 106 13.82 18.69 -1.43
C SER A 106 12.43 18.59 -0.79
N ASP A 107 11.35 18.65 -1.59
CA ASP A 107 10.03 18.31 -1.09
C ASP A 107 9.98 16.88 -0.57
N LYS A 108 9.37 16.71 0.61
CA LYS A 108 9.07 15.40 1.16
C LYS A 108 7.77 14.89 0.56
N VAL A 109 7.74 13.61 0.22
CA VAL A 109 6.58 12.96 -0.40
C VAL A 109 6.36 11.62 0.29
N ARG A 110 5.16 11.38 0.81
CA ARG A 110 4.78 10.05 1.31
C ARG A 110 4.31 9.17 0.15
N VAL A 111 4.82 7.95 0.07
CA VAL A 111 4.39 6.95 -0.90
C VAL A 111 3.35 6.04 -0.24
N MET A 112 2.17 5.92 -0.84
CA MET A 112 1.06 5.11 -0.36
C MET A 112 0.60 4.17 -1.46
N ILE A 113 0.20 2.94 -1.10
CA ILE A 113 0.12 1.86 -2.08
C ILE A 113 -1.13 1.04 -1.85
N LEU A 114 -1.85 0.70 -2.92
CA LEU A 114 -3.04 -0.15 -2.87
C LEU A 114 -2.90 -1.41 -3.73
N ASN A 115 -3.20 -2.56 -3.16
CA ASN A 115 -3.44 -3.78 -3.92
C ASN A 115 -4.87 -3.73 -4.49
N GLU A 116 -5.00 -3.38 -5.76
CA GLU A 116 -6.26 -3.16 -6.46
C GLU A 116 -6.05 -3.22 -7.97
N ASP A 117 -6.75 -4.14 -8.65
CA ASP A 117 -6.70 -4.29 -10.11
C ASP A 117 -7.75 -3.43 -10.81
N ASN A 118 -8.85 -3.10 -10.14
CA ASN A 118 -9.91 -2.28 -10.70
C ASN A 118 -9.61 -0.79 -10.53
N HIS A 119 -9.51 -0.08 -11.66
CA HIS A 119 -9.09 1.33 -11.66
C HIS A 119 -10.12 2.27 -11.05
N GLN A 120 -11.40 1.98 -11.22
CA GLN A 120 -12.46 2.80 -10.64
C GLN A 120 -12.42 2.67 -9.12
N ASP A 121 -12.29 1.43 -8.64
CA ASP A 121 -12.16 1.13 -7.23
C ASP A 121 -10.91 1.76 -6.62
N PHE A 122 -9.79 1.79 -7.34
CA PHE A 122 -8.57 2.49 -6.93
C PHE A 122 -8.75 4.01 -6.86
N ALA A 123 -9.40 4.62 -7.87
CA ALA A 123 -9.67 6.06 -7.90
C ALA A 123 -10.60 6.49 -6.76
N ASP A 124 -11.58 5.64 -6.45
CA ASP A 124 -12.53 5.79 -5.35
C ASP A 124 -11.87 5.82 -3.95
N MET A 125 -10.63 5.35 -3.84
CA MET A 125 -9.85 5.37 -2.59
C MET A 125 -9.14 6.69 -2.32
N LYS A 126 -9.31 7.73 -3.15
CA LYS A 126 -8.62 9.01 -2.95
C LYS A 126 -8.82 9.60 -1.54
N LEU A 127 -10.05 9.59 -1.03
CA LEU A 127 -10.36 10.11 0.31
C LEU A 127 -9.63 9.32 1.42
N TYR A 128 -9.48 8.01 1.27
CA TYR A 128 -8.71 7.20 2.22
C TYR A 128 -7.26 7.65 2.30
N PHE A 129 -6.63 7.92 1.15
CA PHE A 129 -5.23 8.35 1.11
C PHE A 129 -5.03 9.80 1.55
N GLU A 130 -6.02 10.67 1.36
CA GLU A 130 -6.03 12.00 1.97
C GLU A 130 -6.09 11.91 3.50
N GLU A 131 -6.96 11.07 4.07
CA GLU A 131 -7.01 10.81 5.52
C GLU A 131 -5.72 10.16 6.03
N TYR A 132 -5.16 9.21 5.28
CA TYR A 132 -3.87 8.58 5.60
C TYR A 132 -2.79 9.66 5.72
N LEU A 133 -2.65 10.49 4.68
CA LEU A 133 -1.62 11.52 4.63
C LEU A 133 -1.81 12.55 5.74
N ARG A 134 -3.06 12.87 6.10
CA ARG A 134 -3.38 13.75 7.22
C ARG A 134 -2.97 13.16 8.57
N GLU A 135 -3.24 11.88 8.80
CA GLU A 135 -2.90 11.17 10.04
C GLU A 135 -1.39 11.01 10.20
N PHE A 136 -0.70 10.53 9.16
CA PHE A 136 0.69 10.08 9.27
C PHE A 136 1.71 11.08 8.73
N LYS A 137 1.31 12.08 7.93
CA LYS A 137 2.15 13.19 7.45
C LYS A 137 3.47 12.66 6.90
N TYR A 138 4.60 13.09 7.47
CA TYR A 138 5.94 12.59 7.15
C TYR A 138 6.60 11.82 8.32
N ARG A 139 5.81 11.29 9.26
CA ARG A 139 6.31 10.45 10.36
C ARG A 139 6.99 9.19 9.80
N LYS A 140 8.24 8.95 10.20
CA LYS A 140 9.04 7.78 9.76
C LYS A 140 8.91 6.59 10.70
N ASP A 141 8.28 6.79 11.85
CA ASP A 141 8.20 5.87 12.98
C ASP A 141 6.76 5.38 13.21
N VAL A 142 5.93 5.38 12.16
CA VAL A 142 4.57 4.82 12.21
C VAL A 142 4.69 3.34 12.54
N THR A 143 4.00 2.89 13.58
CA THR A 143 4.00 1.47 13.98
C THR A 143 2.96 0.65 13.22
N THR A 144 3.17 -0.66 13.09
CA THR A 144 2.14 -1.58 12.58
C THR A 144 0.81 -1.44 13.33
N GLN A 145 0.85 -1.18 14.64
CA GLN A 145 -0.34 -1.01 15.47
C GLN A 145 -1.12 0.26 15.09
N GLU A 146 -0.45 1.40 14.97
CA GLU A 146 -1.08 2.67 14.55
C GLU A 146 -1.67 2.54 13.15
N PHE A 147 -0.95 1.90 12.23
CA PHE A 147 -1.43 1.67 10.88
C PHE A 147 -2.70 0.80 10.84
N ASN A 148 -2.71 -0.29 11.60
CA ASN A 148 -3.89 -1.15 11.73
C ASN A 148 -5.06 -0.45 12.44
N ALA A 149 -4.78 0.42 13.43
CA ALA A 149 -5.80 1.23 14.10
C ALA A 149 -6.44 2.23 13.14
N PHE A 150 -5.63 2.91 12.31
CA PHE A 150 -6.12 3.80 11.25
C PHE A 150 -7.04 3.05 10.27
N ASN A 151 -6.60 1.89 9.76
CA ASN A 151 -7.43 1.08 8.85
C ASN A 151 -8.74 0.62 9.51
N THR A 152 -8.71 0.29 10.81
CA THR A 152 -9.89 -0.09 11.59
C THR A 152 -10.86 1.10 11.73
N LYS A 153 -10.35 2.29 12.04
CA LYS A 153 -11.15 3.54 12.10
C LYS A 153 -11.80 3.84 10.74
N TRP A 154 -11.03 3.76 9.66
CA TRP A 154 -11.54 3.95 8.30
C TRP A 154 -12.68 2.97 7.97
N ASN A 155 -12.51 1.69 8.27
CA ASN A 155 -13.51 0.65 7.99
C ASN A 155 -14.84 0.82 8.74
N ASN A 156 -14.81 1.49 9.88
CA ASN A 156 -15.98 1.77 10.70
C ASN A 156 -16.55 3.17 10.47
N HIS A 157 -15.92 3.98 9.61
CA HIS A 157 -16.35 5.35 9.36
C HIS A 157 -17.64 5.39 8.52
N PRO A 158 -18.64 6.22 8.86
CA PRO A 158 -19.92 6.26 8.13
C PRO A 158 -19.77 6.71 6.66
N ASN A 159 -18.74 7.49 6.33
CA ASN A 159 -18.44 7.90 4.95
C ASN A 159 -17.65 6.85 4.16
N ASN A 160 -17.39 5.69 4.75
CA ASN A 160 -16.81 4.56 4.05
C ASN A 160 -17.92 3.84 3.26
N ASN A 161 -18.11 4.25 2.01
CA ASN A 161 -19.13 3.71 1.08
C ASN A 161 -18.79 2.27 0.59
N GLY A 162 -18.53 1.34 1.52
CA GLY A 162 -18.15 -0.04 1.19
C GLY A 162 -16.68 -0.22 0.77
N ARG A 163 -15.88 0.83 0.85
CA ARG A 163 -14.46 0.91 0.49
C ARG A 163 -13.55 0.42 1.62
N ARG A 164 -13.74 -0.83 2.02
CA ARG A 164 -13.01 -1.43 3.14
C ARG A 164 -11.55 -1.74 2.77
N ILE A 165 -10.67 -1.61 3.75
CA ILE A 165 -9.26 -1.96 3.69
C ILE A 165 -9.01 -3.13 4.63
N ASN A 166 -8.32 -4.17 4.19
CA ASN A 166 -7.91 -5.24 5.09
C ASN A 166 -6.68 -4.82 5.90
N SER A 167 -6.70 -5.14 7.19
CA SER A 167 -5.48 -5.22 7.98
C SER A 167 -4.82 -6.60 7.80
N ARG A 168 -3.49 -6.65 7.86
CA ARG A 168 -2.73 -7.91 7.87
C ARG A 168 -3.24 -8.88 8.95
N SER A 169 -3.63 -8.34 10.10
CA SER A 169 -4.22 -9.11 11.20
C SER A 169 -5.53 -9.82 10.83
N ARG A 170 -6.36 -9.22 9.96
CA ARG A 170 -7.60 -9.86 9.51
C ARG A 170 -7.32 -10.99 8.53
N VAL A 171 -6.37 -10.80 7.61
CA VAL A 171 -5.92 -11.85 6.68
C VAL A 171 -5.35 -13.04 7.47
N ASN A 172 -4.47 -12.79 8.44
CA ASN A 172 -3.92 -13.84 9.30
C ASN A 172 -5.01 -14.57 10.10
N LYS A 173 -5.95 -13.84 10.70
CA LYS A 173 -7.08 -14.43 11.43
C LYS A 173 -7.95 -15.31 10.54
N LEU A 174 -8.19 -14.90 9.29
CA LEU A 174 -8.94 -15.71 8.31
C LEU A 174 -8.16 -16.98 7.92
N ILE A 175 -6.84 -16.88 7.75
CA ILE A 175 -5.96 -18.04 7.51
C ILE A 175 -5.99 -19.01 8.71
N GLU A 176 -5.98 -18.51 9.94
CA GLU A 176 -6.05 -19.32 11.16
C GLU A 176 -7.42 -19.96 11.40
N GLU A 177 -8.51 -19.20 11.23
CA GLU A 177 -9.90 -19.69 11.24
C GLU A 177 -10.07 -20.80 10.20
N PHE A 178 -9.43 -20.67 9.03
CA PHE A 178 -9.43 -21.72 8.03
C PHE A 178 -8.66 -22.97 8.48
N LYS A 179 -7.39 -22.83 8.91
CA LYS A 179 -6.56 -23.95 9.36
C LYS A 179 -7.20 -24.77 10.48
N SER A 180 -7.97 -24.13 11.35
CA SER A 180 -8.67 -24.75 12.47
C SER A 180 -9.99 -25.45 12.09
N SER A 181 -10.53 -25.20 10.90
CA SER A 181 -11.85 -25.71 10.48
C SER A 181 -11.85 -27.10 9.83
N ASN A 182 -10.68 -27.72 9.59
CA ASN A 182 -10.51 -29.06 8.99
C ASN A 182 -11.27 -29.32 7.66
N LYS A 183 -11.76 -28.27 6.99
CA LYS A 183 -12.40 -28.37 5.66
C LYS A 183 -11.34 -28.20 4.59
N SER A 184 -11.33 -29.07 3.57
CA SER A 184 -10.60 -28.80 2.34
C SER A 184 -11.31 -27.65 1.61
N LEU A 185 -10.79 -26.43 1.68
CA LEU A 185 -11.18 -25.42 0.71
C LEU A 185 -10.60 -25.83 -0.64
N ASP A 186 -11.48 -25.99 -1.62
CA ASP A 186 -11.12 -25.94 -3.03
C ASP A 186 -10.46 -24.57 -3.30
N VAL A 187 -9.46 -24.54 -4.18
CA VAL A 187 -8.85 -23.29 -4.68
C VAL A 187 -9.92 -22.28 -5.07
N TYR A 188 -11.06 -22.68 -5.66
CA TYR A 188 -12.20 -21.81 -5.96
C TYR A 188 -12.83 -21.11 -4.75
N ASP A 189 -12.90 -21.75 -3.59
CA ASP A 189 -13.45 -21.13 -2.39
C ASP A 189 -12.44 -20.14 -1.77
N ILE A 190 -11.14 -20.45 -1.83
CA ILE A 190 -10.05 -19.53 -1.46
C ILE A 190 -10.09 -18.30 -2.38
N ILE A 191 -10.35 -18.51 -3.67
CA ILE A 191 -10.51 -17.46 -4.67
C ILE A 191 -11.72 -16.61 -4.41
N LYS A 192 -12.87 -17.21 -4.09
CA LYS A 192 -14.10 -16.48 -3.82
C LYS A 192 -14.00 -15.67 -2.54
N ILE A 193 -13.33 -16.22 -1.52
CA ILE A 193 -12.98 -15.50 -0.30
C ILE A 193 -11.99 -14.39 -0.66
N ALA A 194 -10.89 -14.65 -1.37
CA ALA A 194 -9.88 -13.66 -1.77
C ALA A 194 -10.43 -12.53 -2.67
N LYS A 195 -11.30 -12.83 -3.63
CA LYS A 195 -12.06 -11.85 -4.43
C LYS A 195 -13.07 -11.07 -3.58
N ALA A 196 -13.45 -11.60 -2.41
CA ALA A 196 -14.23 -10.92 -1.38
C ALA A 196 -13.36 -10.36 -0.24
N LEU A 197 -12.03 -10.53 -0.27
CA LEU A 197 -11.12 -9.99 0.74
C LEU A 197 -10.73 -8.57 0.32
N PRO A 198 -11.01 -7.55 1.15
CA PRO A 198 -10.74 -6.17 0.80
C PRO A 198 -9.27 -5.86 0.45
N ARG A 199 -9.12 -4.78 -0.33
CA ARG A 199 -7.89 -4.06 -0.68
C ARG A 199 -6.85 -4.10 0.44
N PHE A 200 -5.62 -4.48 0.11
CA PHE A 200 -4.47 -4.43 1.02
C PHE A 200 -3.66 -3.16 0.75
N THR A 201 -3.27 -2.46 1.79
CA THR A 201 -2.51 -1.20 1.72
C THR A 201 -1.10 -1.39 2.26
N LYS A 202 -0.12 -0.69 1.69
CA LYS A 202 1.26 -0.64 2.20
C LYS A 202 1.73 0.80 2.35
N ASP A 203 2.57 1.03 3.36
CA ASP A 203 3.33 2.27 3.50
C ASP A 203 4.62 2.18 2.71
N GLY A 204 4.76 2.99 1.66
CA GLY A 204 6.00 3.11 0.91
C GLY A 204 7.04 3.99 1.61
N GLY A 205 6.70 4.60 2.74
CA GLY A 205 7.56 5.52 3.49
C GLY A 205 7.56 6.93 2.93
N VAL A 206 8.56 7.72 3.33
CA VAL A 206 8.71 9.12 2.93
C VAL A 206 9.99 9.29 2.12
N LEU A 207 9.84 9.73 0.89
CA LEU A 207 10.93 10.06 -0.03
C LEU A 207 11.14 11.57 -0.09
N THR A 208 12.27 11.97 -0.66
CA THR A 208 12.61 13.37 -0.94
C THR A 208 12.80 13.51 -2.44
N LEU A 209 12.14 14.49 -3.04
CA LEU A 209 12.27 14.79 -4.46
C LEU A 209 13.67 15.34 -4.77
N LYS A 210 14.34 14.78 -5.76
CA LYS A 210 15.72 15.15 -6.15
C LYS A 210 15.76 15.55 -7.62
N PHE A 211 16.67 16.43 -8.03
CA PHE A 211 16.92 16.58 -9.47
C PHE A 211 17.51 15.30 -10.07
N ARG A 212 17.12 15.01 -11.30
CA ARG A 212 17.83 14.01 -12.12
C ARG A 212 19.17 14.62 -12.55
N ARG A 213 20.26 14.15 -11.95
CA ARG A 213 21.63 14.58 -12.32
C ARG A 213 22.27 13.61 -13.29
#